data_AF-A0A936HSU8-F1
#
_entry.id   AF-A0A936HSU8-F1
#
_cell.length_a   1.000
_cell.length_b   1.000
_cell.length_c   1.000
_cell.angle_alpha   90.00
_cell.angle_beta   90.00
_cell.angle_gamma   90.00
#
_symmetry.space_group_name_H-M   'P 1'
#
loop_
_entity.id
_entity.type
_entity.pdbx_description
1 polymer ?
#
loop_
_entity_poly.entity_id
_entity_poly.type
_entity_poly.pdbx_seq_one_letter_code
_entity_poly.pdbx_strand_id
1 'polypeptide(L)' 'MEWQAAGSLERRLRACFLGLRAEMPAYRSGDLLAPQVFLAQRAQGLALEAPGVRR' A
#
# COMPACT_ATOMS: atom_id res chain seq x y z
N MET A 1 -11.60 -1.02 16.09
CA MET A 1 -10.21 -1.52 16.15
C MET A 1 -9.89 -2.25 14.83
N GLU A 2 -9.85 -1.55 13.70
CA GLU A 2 -9.81 -2.23 12.39
C GLU A 2 -8.40 -2.43 11.82
N TRP A 3 -7.41 -1.73 12.35
CA TRP A 3 -6.02 -1.78 11.88
C TRP A 3 -5.07 -2.58 12.78
N GLN A 4 -5.60 -3.36 13.74
CA GLN A 4 -4.80 -4.20 14.65
C GLN A 4 -4.44 -5.57 14.07
N ALA A 5 -4.37 -5.68 12.75
CA ALA A 5 -3.94 -6.87 12.04
C ALA A 5 -3.04 -6.46 10.87
N ALA A 6 -2.11 -7.36 10.51
CA ALA A 6 -1.22 -7.18 9.38
C ALA A 6 -2.01 -6.79 8.11
N GLY A 7 -1.51 -5.80 7.39
CA GLY A 7 -2.09 -5.31 6.15
C GLY A 7 -1.08 -5.38 5.02
N SER A 8 -1.54 -5.73 3.81
CA SER A 8 -0.72 -5.66 2.61
C SER A 8 -0.50 -4.21 2.17
N LEU A 9 0.51 -3.99 1.32
CA LEU A 9 0.70 -2.71 0.64
C LEU A 9 -0.54 -2.31 -0.16
N GLU A 10 -1.23 -3.27 -0.80
CA GLU A 10 -2.50 -3.03 -1.50
C GLU A 10 -3.60 -2.51 -0.56
N ARG A 11 -3.74 -3.09 0.65
CA ARG A 11 -4.72 -2.58 1.65
C ARG A 11 -4.41 -1.14 2.02
N ARG A 12 -3.13 -0.80 2.18
CA ARG A 12 -2.70 0.57 2.48
C ARG A 12 -3.00 1.52 1.33
N LEU A 13 -2.66 1.16 0.10
CA LEU A 13 -2.92 2.00 -1.08
C LEU A 13 -4.42 2.22 -1.28
N ARG A 14 -5.25 1.18 -1.16
CA ARG A 14 -6.71 1.31 -1.24
C ARG A 14 -7.28 2.23 -0.17
N ALA A 15 -6.73 2.22 1.05
CA ALA A 15 -7.10 3.18 2.09
C ALA A 15 -6.69 4.62 1.72
N CYS A 16 -5.59 4.84 1.00
CA CYS A 16 -5.24 6.15 0.44
C CYS A 16 -6.25 6.60 -0.63
N PHE A 17 -6.67 5.72 -1.55
CA PHE A 17 -7.71 6.02 -2.52
C PHE A 17 -9.04 6.41 -1.87
N LEU A 18 -9.43 5.69 -0.80
CA LEU A 18 -10.59 6.06 0.00
C LEU A 18 -10.46 7.46 0.60
N GLY A 19 -9.29 7.80 1.18
CA GLY A 19 -9.03 9.12 1.75
C GLY A 19 -9.06 10.27 0.72
N LEU A 20 -8.66 9.98 -0.52
CA LEU A 20 -8.75 10.90 -1.66
C LEU A 20 -10.14 10.99 -2.29
N ARG A 21 -11.08 10.12 -1.88
CA ARG A 21 -12.40 9.97 -2.53
C ARG A 21 -12.29 9.63 -4.03
N ALA A 22 -11.28 8.84 -4.39
CA ALA A 22 -11.08 8.35 -5.75
C ALA A 22 -11.87 7.05 -5.99
N GLU A 23 -12.03 6.68 -7.27
CA GLU A 23 -12.56 5.37 -7.65
C GLU A 23 -11.69 4.26 -7.05
N MET A 24 -12.32 3.26 -6.46
CA MET A 24 -11.61 2.20 -5.74
C MET A 24 -11.10 1.14 -6.74
N PRO A 25 -9.78 1.01 -6.97
CA PRO A 25 -9.26 0.04 -7.93
C PRO A 25 -9.52 -1.39 -7.45
N ALA A 26 -9.59 -2.37 -8.35
CA ALA A 26 -9.68 -3.78 -7.95
C ALA A 26 -8.35 -4.27 -7.33
N TYR A 27 -8.41 -5.27 -6.43
CA TYR A 27 -7.19 -5.93 -5.97
C TYR A 27 -6.44 -6.55 -7.14
N ARG A 28 -5.09 -6.54 -7.09
CA ARG A 28 -4.22 -7.07 -8.15
C ARG A 28 -4.42 -6.42 -9.54
N SER A 29 -5.07 -5.26 -9.60
CA SER A 29 -5.20 -4.48 -10.84
C SER A 29 -3.88 -3.79 -11.20
N GLY A 30 -3.74 -3.45 -12.48
CA GLY A 30 -2.62 -2.61 -12.94
C GLY A 30 -2.55 -1.27 -12.21
N ASP A 31 -3.70 -0.69 -11.88
CA ASP A 31 -3.81 0.58 -11.16
C ASP A 31 -3.25 0.52 -9.74
N LEU A 32 -3.27 -0.65 -9.09
CA LEU A 32 -2.57 -0.87 -7.82
C LEU A 32 -1.13 -1.31 -8.03
N LEU A 33 -0.81 -2.06 -9.09
CA LEU A 33 0.56 -2.55 -9.33
C LEU A 33 1.52 -1.41 -9.67
N ALA A 34 1.10 -0.47 -10.51
CA ALA A 34 1.92 0.67 -10.93
C ALA A 34 2.49 1.49 -9.75
N PRO A 35 1.67 1.98 -8.79
CA PRO A 35 2.20 2.69 -7.62
C PRO A 35 3.03 1.79 -6.70
N GLN A 36 2.75 0.49 -6.60
CA GLN A 36 3.59 -0.44 -5.80
C GLN A 36 5.01 -0.53 -6.35
N VAL A 37 5.16 -0.71 -7.66
CA VAL A 37 6.47 -0.78 -8.33
C VAL A 37 7.20 0.56 -8.22
N PHE A 38 6.50 1.67 -8.44
CA PHE A 38 7.07 3.01 -8.27
C PHE A 38 7.61 3.23 -6.85
N LEU A 39 6.82 2.89 -5.82
CA LEU A 39 7.24 3.02 -4.42
C LEU A 39 8.41 2.10 -4.07
N ALA A 40 8.45 0.87 -4.60
CA ALA A 40 9.57 -0.04 -4.42
C ALA A 40 10.87 0.52 -5.04
N GLN A 41 10.79 1.11 -6.23
CA GLN A 41 11.92 1.79 -6.85
C GLN A 41 12.39 2.98 -6.00
N ARG A 42 11.47 3.77 -5.45
CA ARG A 42 11.78 4.90 -4.56
C ARG A 42 12.46 4.47 -3.26
N ALA A 43 12.23 3.23 -2.81
CA ALA A 43 12.80 2.66 -1.59
C ALA A 43 14.15 1.95 -1.81
N GLN A 44 14.72 1.99 -3.01
CA GLN A 44 16.02 1.37 -3.28
C GLN A 44 17.11 1.87 -2.32
N GLY A 45 17.87 0.93 -1.74
CA GLY A 45 18.92 1.20 -0.75
C GLY A 45 18.44 1.19 0.70
N LEU A 46 17.13 1.13 0.96
CA LEU A 46 16.60 0.94 2.31
C LEU A 46 16.57 -0.55 2.70
N ALA A 47 16.75 -0.82 3.99
CA ALA A 47 16.60 -2.17 4.53
C ALA A 47 15.12 -2.64 4.48
N LEU A 48 14.90 -3.94 4.30
CA LEU A 48 13.56 -4.51 4.39
C LEU A 48 13.12 -4.57 5.86
N GLU A 49 12.03 -3.87 6.18
CA GLU A 49 11.51 -3.77 7.56
C GLU A 49 10.27 -4.63 7.82
N ALA A 50 9.91 -5.54 6.91
CA ALA A 50 8.68 -6.33 7.04
C ALA A 50 8.84 -7.48 8.05
N PRO A 51 7.88 -7.68 8.99
CA PRO A 51 6.69 -6.87 9.25
C PRO A 51 6.98 -5.58 10.02
N GLY A 52 6.45 -4.44 9.53
CA GLY A 52 6.62 -3.13 10.15
C GLY A 52 5.41 -2.71 10.99
N VAL A 53 5.65 -2.23 12.21
CA VAL A 53 4.62 -1.61 13.06
C VAL A 53 4.52 -0.12 12.76
N ARG A 54 3.30 0.39 12.54
CA ARG A 54 2.98 1.80 12.22
C ARG A 54 1.74 2.24 13.01
N ARG A 55 1.52 3.56 13.14
CA ARG A 55 0.33 4.15 13.79
C ARG A 55 -0.90 4.09 12.89
#